data_AF-A0A4R1S858-F1
#
_entry.id   AF-A0A4R1S858-F1
#
_cell.length_a   1.000
_cell.length_b   1.000
_cell.length_c   1.000
_cell.angle_alpha   90.00
_cell.angle_beta   90.00
_cell.angle_gamma   90.00
#
_symmetry.space_group_name_H-M   'P 1'
#
loop_
_entity.id
_entity.type
_entity.pdbx_description
1 polymer ?
#
loop_
_entity_poly.entity_id
_entity_poly.type
_entity_poly.pdbx_seq_one_letter_code
_entity_poly.pdbx_strand_id
1 'polypeptide(L)'
;MSLVVNFLGGPGTGKSIMAAALYYELQKLGISCGLVPEFPRDLLLEDNMVAIQDQLYVFANQAHRQEILRGKVDVIITDSPLILQAVYNAETTSDTFKALVLERFNSFDNLNFFIKRSNDYDQEERFHSFSEAQRIDSAILKVFKKNRISPFKIIHRNHPIEAIAHMVCDWPQGYRNRPKRKKQA
;
A
#
# COMPACT_ATOMS: atom_id res chain seq x y z
N MET A 1 -11.67 13.63 -5.56
CA MET A 1 -10.82 12.48 -5.96
C MET A 1 -9.87 12.19 -4.82
N SER A 2 -9.77 10.93 -4.37
CA SER A 2 -8.90 10.52 -3.26
C SER A 2 -7.53 10.11 -3.79
N LEU A 3 -6.47 10.53 -3.13
CA LEU A 3 -5.10 10.04 -3.35
C LEU A 3 -4.91 8.74 -2.58
N VAL A 4 -4.29 7.73 -3.18
CA VAL A 4 -3.88 6.50 -2.52
C VAL A 4 -2.37 6.53 -2.30
N VAL A 5 -1.94 6.51 -1.04
CA VAL A 5 -0.54 6.44 -0.64
C VAL A 5 -0.19 4.98 -0.33
N ASN A 6 0.70 4.42 -1.13
CA ASN A 6 1.08 3.01 -1.10
C ASN A 6 2.46 2.84 -0.47
N PHE A 7 2.55 2.15 0.66
CA PHE A 7 3.83 1.67 1.19
C PHE A 7 4.13 0.27 0.67
N LEU A 8 5.25 0.13 -0.05
CA LEU A 8 5.67 -1.08 -0.74
C LEU A 8 6.93 -1.65 -0.09
N GLY A 9 7.10 -2.96 -0.21
CA GLY A 9 8.23 -3.72 0.30
C GLY A 9 7.77 -5.07 0.82
N GLY A 10 8.68 -6.03 0.87
CA GLY A 10 8.42 -7.34 1.44
C GLY A 10 8.08 -7.26 2.94
N PRO A 11 7.68 -8.39 3.55
CA PRO A 11 7.56 -8.52 4.99
C PRO A 11 8.87 -8.04 5.66
N GLY A 12 8.82 -7.28 6.75
CA GLY A 12 10.05 -6.80 7.43
C GLY A 12 10.34 -5.32 7.31
N THR A 13 9.86 -4.65 6.27
CA THR A 13 10.36 -3.31 5.93
C THR A 13 9.77 -2.18 6.79
N GLY A 14 8.74 -2.45 7.59
CA GLY A 14 8.08 -1.44 8.43
C GLY A 14 6.92 -0.71 7.75
N LYS A 15 6.33 -1.26 6.68
CA LYS A 15 5.19 -0.67 5.96
C LYS A 15 4.04 -0.23 6.88
N SER A 16 3.57 -1.13 7.74
CA SER A 16 2.44 -0.87 8.64
C SER A 16 2.75 0.26 9.63
N ILE A 17 3.98 0.32 10.13
CA ILE A 17 4.45 1.38 11.02
C ILE A 17 4.46 2.73 10.28
N MET A 18 5.03 2.78 9.07
CA MET A 18 5.07 3.98 8.25
C MET A 18 3.67 4.46 7.85
N ALA A 19 2.77 3.52 7.53
CA ALA A 19 1.38 3.82 7.18
C ALA A 19 0.62 4.44 8.37
N ALA A 20 0.76 3.85 9.57
CA ALA A 20 0.16 4.37 10.79
C ALA A 20 0.76 5.74 11.19
N ALA A 21 2.07 5.90 11.07
CA ALA A 21 2.74 7.18 11.37
C ALA A 21 2.28 8.28 10.41
N LEU A 22 2.16 7.99 9.11
CA LEU A 22 1.65 8.95 8.13
C LEU A 22 0.19 9.32 8.43
N TYR A 23 -0.63 8.32 8.78
CA TYR A 23 -2.02 8.56 9.15
C TYR A 23 -2.11 9.55 10.31
N TYR A 24 -1.33 9.34 11.37
CA TYR A 24 -1.27 10.24 12.52
C TYR A 24 -0.83 11.67 12.14
N GLU A 25 0.23 11.81 11.34
CA GLU A 25 0.70 13.14 10.92
C GLU A 25 -0.29 13.88 10.02
N LEU A 26 -0.96 13.18 9.10
CA LEU A 26 -2.00 13.81 8.27
C LEU A 26 -3.21 14.25 9.11
N GLN A 27 -3.60 13.48 10.11
CA GLN A 27 -4.67 13.86 11.05
C GLN A 27 -4.30 15.12 11.84
N LYS A 28 -3.05 15.23 12.33
CA LYS A 28 -2.54 16.45 12.99
C LYS A 28 -2.60 17.68 12.09
N LEU A 29 -2.37 17.50 10.80
CA LEU A 29 -2.47 18.56 9.78
C LEU A 29 -3.93 18.88 9.36
N GLY A 30 -4.92 18.19 9.93
CA GLY A 30 -6.33 18.37 9.61
C GLY A 30 -6.73 17.84 8.23
N ILE A 31 -5.93 16.91 7.68
CA ILE A 31 -6.18 16.29 6.37
C ILE A 31 -7.15 15.11 6.55
N SER A 32 -8.24 15.09 5.78
CA SER A 32 -9.17 13.95 5.78
C SER A 32 -8.51 12.72 5.19
N CYS A 33 -8.17 11.74 6.04
CA CYS A 33 -7.52 10.51 5.61
C CYS A 33 -8.10 9.24 6.25
N GLY A 34 -7.88 8.09 5.60
CA GLY A 34 -8.22 6.76 6.11
C GLY A 34 -7.06 5.79 5.94
N LEU A 35 -6.89 4.87 6.90
CA LEU A 35 -5.88 3.83 6.88
C LEU A 35 -6.53 2.49 6.48
N VAL A 36 -5.93 1.79 5.53
CA VAL A 36 -6.36 0.47 5.05
C VAL A 36 -5.26 -0.54 5.36
N PRO A 37 -5.38 -1.31 6.46
CA PRO A 37 -4.42 -2.37 6.79
C PRO A 37 -4.55 -3.57 5.84
N GLU A 38 -3.55 -4.46 5.88
CA GLU A 38 -3.54 -5.69 5.09
C GLU A 38 -4.64 -6.68 5.54
N PHE A 39 -5.50 -7.08 4.59
CA PHE A 39 -6.56 -8.07 4.82
C PHE A 39 -6.06 -9.46 5.24
N PRO A 40 -4.92 -9.98 4.74
CA PRO A 40 -4.39 -11.27 5.20
C PRO A 40 -4.13 -11.38 6.70
N ARG A 41 -3.92 -10.26 7.42
CA ARG A 41 -3.80 -10.29 8.89
C ARG A 41 -5.10 -10.71 9.56
N ASP A 42 -6.23 -10.29 9.04
CA ASP A 42 -7.53 -10.64 9.62
C ASP A 42 -7.80 -12.13 9.42
N LEU A 43 -7.51 -12.65 8.22
CA LEU A 43 -7.62 -14.07 7.92
C LEU A 43 -6.68 -14.92 8.77
N LEU A 44 -5.52 -14.38 9.15
CA LEU A 44 -4.63 -15.06 10.07
C LEU A 44 -5.21 -15.14 11.48
N LEU A 45 -5.84 -14.06 11.96
CA LEU A 45 -6.53 -14.07 13.26
C LEU A 45 -7.74 -15.01 13.26
N GLU A 46 -8.32 -15.27 12.08
CA GLU A 46 -9.40 -16.23 11.85
C GLU A 46 -8.92 -17.67 11.60
N ASP A 47 -7.61 -17.93 11.66
CA ASP A 47 -6.99 -19.22 11.30
C ASP A 47 -7.38 -19.74 9.90
N ASN A 48 -7.71 -18.84 8.98
CA ASN A 48 -8.25 -19.17 7.65
C ASN A 48 -7.15 -19.23 6.56
N MET A 49 -6.29 -20.25 6.68
CA MET A 49 -5.16 -20.45 5.76
C MET A 49 -5.58 -20.67 4.30
N VAL A 50 -6.77 -21.25 4.06
CA VAL A 50 -7.31 -21.46 2.72
C VAL A 50 -7.59 -20.11 2.05
N ALA A 51 -8.21 -19.17 2.76
CA ALA A 51 -8.49 -17.84 2.24
C ALA A 51 -7.22 -17.01 2.00
N ILE A 52 -6.17 -17.18 2.83
CA ILE A 52 -4.88 -16.49 2.63
C ILE A 52 -4.22 -16.91 1.30
N GLN A 53 -4.36 -18.19 0.92
CA GLN A 53 -3.80 -18.71 -0.32
C GLN A 53 -4.61 -18.30 -1.56
N ASP A 54 -5.90 -18.01 -1.40
CA ASP A 54 -6.77 -17.51 -2.47
C ASP A 54 -6.50 -16.02 -2.78
N GLN A 55 -5.67 -15.78 -3.80
CA GLN A 55 -5.32 -14.41 -4.21
C GLN A 55 -6.50 -13.61 -4.74
N LEU A 56 -7.51 -14.25 -5.34
CA LEU A 56 -8.69 -13.53 -5.83
C LEU A 56 -9.53 -13.04 -4.66
N TYR A 57 -9.75 -13.90 -3.66
CA TYR A 57 -10.46 -13.54 -2.45
C TYR A 57 -9.74 -12.42 -1.67
N VAL A 58 -8.42 -12.56 -1.47
CA VAL A 58 -7.62 -11.52 -0.81
C VAL A 58 -7.68 -10.20 -1.57
N PHE A 59 -7.50 -10.22 -2.88
CA PHE A 59 -7.56 -9.04 -3.72
C PHE A 59 -8.92 -8.35 -3.67
N ALA A 60 -10.02 -9.11 -3.80
CA ALA A 60 -11.37 -8.55 -3.80
C ALA A 60 -11.68 -7.82 -2.49
N ASN A 61 -11.34 -8.41 -1.34
CA ASN A 61 -11.57 -7.80 -0.03
C ASN A 61 -10.65 -6.58 0.21
N GLN A 62 -9.37 -6.67 -0.15
CA GLN A 62 -8.46 -5.52 -0.06
C GLN A 62 -8.93 -4.36 -0.94
N ALA A 63 -9.35 -4.64 -2.18
CA ALA A 63 -9.87 -3.65 -3.11
C ALA A 63 -11.18 -3.02 -2.64
N HIS A 64 -12.05 -3.81 -2.01
CA HIS A 64 -13.29 -3.31 -1.41
C HIS A 64 -13.01 -2.33 -0.26
N ARG A 65 -12.10 -2.66 0.65
CA ARG A 65 -11.69 -1.75 1.75
C ARG A 65 -11.14 -0.42 1.26
N GLN A 66 -10.39 -0.44 0.15
CA GLN A 66 -9.92 0.79 -0.48
C GLN A 66 -11.06 1.55 -1.16
N GLU A 67 -12.01 0.86 -1.81
CA GLU A 67 -13.12 1.48 -2.53
C GLU A 67 -14.10 2.21 -1.61
N ILE A 68 -14.42 1.66 -0.44
CA ILE A 68 -15.38 2.28 0.47
C ILE A 68 -14.94 3.67 0.95
N LEU A 69 -13.63 3.97 0.91
CA LEU A 69 -13.03 5.26 1.25
C LEU A 69 -12.93 6.19 0.05
N ARG A 70 -12.97 5.65 -1.18
CA ARG A 70 -12.84 6.42 -2.42
C ARG A 70 -13.92 7.49 -2.47
N GLY A 71 -13.49 8.73 -2.64
CA GLY A 71 -14.39 9.87 -2.70
C GLY A 71 -14.89 10.36 -1.33
N LYS A 72 -14.67 9.64 -0.23
CA LYS A 72 -15.11 10.06 1.13
C LYS A 72 -14.02 10.74 1.93
N VAL A 73 -12.78 10.29 1.78
CA VAL A 73 -11.59 10.94 2.32
C VAL A 73 -10.76 11.52 1.19
N ASP A 74 -9.79 12.37 1.52
CA ASP A 74 -8.90 12.95 0.54
C ASP A 74 -7.64 12.10 0.33
N VAL A 75 -7.17 11.42 1.38
CA VAL A 75 -6.03 10.51 1.34
C VAL A 75 -6.40 9.14 1.89
N ILE A 76 -6.11 8.09 1.15
CA ILE A 76 -6.20 6.69 1.59
C ILE A 76 -4.76 6.20 1.73
N ILE A 77 -4.41 5.65 2.88
CA ILE A 77 -3.06 5.14 3.16
C ILE A 77 -3.16 3.62 3.28
N THR A 78 -2.26 2.89 2.62
CA THR A 78 -2.25 1.43 2.69
C THR A 78 -0.82 0.87 2.79
N ASP A 79 -0.67 -0.15 3.64
CA ASP A 79 0.52 -0.99 3.76
C ASP A 79 0.40 -2.31 2.98
N SER A 80 -0.75 -2.53 2.34
CA SER A 80 -1.02 -3.61 1.39
C SER A 80 -1.56 -3.06 0.06
N PRO A 81 -0.71 -2.35 -0.72
CA PRO A 81 -1.07 -1.87 -2.05
C PRO A 81 -1.58 -3.00 -2.94
N LEU A 82 -2.66 -2.77 -3.70
CA LEU A 82 -3.30 -3.79 -4.54
C LEU A 82 -2.33 -4.48 -5.51
N ILE A 83 -1.33 -3.75 -5.99
CA ILE A 83 -0.30 -4.25 -6.91
C ILE A 83 0.53 -5.40 -6.32
N LEU A 84 0.58 -5.54 -4.99
CA LEU A 84 1.28 -6.66 -4.35
C LEU A 84 0.63 -8.01 -4.67
N GLN A 85 -0.65 -8.06 -5.01
CA GLN A 85 -1.35 -9.30 -5.35
C GLN A 85 -0.90 -9.87 -6.70
N ALA A 86 -0.28 -9.03 -7.56
CA ALA A 86 0.40 -9.48 -8.77
C ALA A 86 1.83 -9.98 -8.51
N VAL A 87 2.36 -9.79 -7.29
CA VAL A 87 3.70 -10.20 -6.86
C VAL A 87 3.65 -11.47 -6.02
N TYR A 88 2.74 -11.53 -5.05
CA TYR A 88 2.54 -12.73 -4.24
C TYR A 88 2.02 -13.87 -5.10
N ASN A 89 2.58 -15.07 -4.92
CA ASN A 89 2.20 -16.25 -5.70
C ASN A 89 2.23 -16.01 -7.22
N ALA A 90 3.22 -15.22 -7.70
CA ALA A 90 3.33 -14.85 -9.11
C ALA A 90 3.39 -16.04 -10.07
N GLU A 91 3.87 -17.20 -9.60
CA GLU A 91 3.99 -18.43 -10.38
C GLU A 91 2.64 -19.14 -10.58
N THR A 92 1.70 -18.99 -9.64
CA THR A 92 0.39 -19.66 -9.67
C THR A 92 -0.74 -18.73 -10.09
N THR A 93 -0.49 -17.42 -10.16
CA THR A 93 -1.46 -16.42 -10.61
C THR A 93 -1.43 -16.27 -12.14
N SER A 94 -2.60 -16.34 -12.77
CA SER A 94 -2.75 -16.18 -14.22
C SER A 94 -2.46 -14.75 -14.68
N ASP A 95 -2.08 -14.60 -15.95
CA ASP A 95 -1.87 -13.27 -16.54
C ASP A 95 -3.15 -12.44 -16.58
N THR A 96 -4.32 -13.07 -16.74
CA THR A 96 -5.63 -12.41 -16.65
C THR A 96 -5.85 -11.78 -15.27
N PHE A 97 -5.51 -12.50 -14.19
CA PHE A 97 -5.62 -11.96 -12.84
C PHE A 97 -4.65 -10.80 -12.61
N LYS A 98 -3.40 -10.93 -13.08
CA LYS A 98 -2.40 -9.85 -12.99
C LYS A 98 -2.85 -8.59 -13.76
N ALA A 99 -3.48 -8.77 -14.93
CA ALA A 99 -4.06 -7.67 -15.70
C ALA A 99 -5.21 -6.98 -14.94
N LEU A 100 -6.10 -7.75 -14.31
CA LEU A 100 -7.16 -7.21 -13.45
C LEU A 100 -6.60 -6.40 -12.27
N VAL A 101 -5.57 -6.92 -11.59
CA VAL A 101 -4.90 -6.22 -10.49
C VAL A 101 -4.31 -4.88 -10.98
N LEU A 102 -3.62 -4.89 -12.12
CA LEU A 102 -3.02 -3.69 -12.72
C LEU A 102 -4.08 -2.66 -13.14
N GLU A 103 -5.14 -3.08 -13.81
CA GLU A 103 -6.25 -2.22 -14.20
C GLU A 103 -6.87 -1.55 -12.97
N ARG A 104 -7.16 -2.35 -11.94
CA ARG A 104 -7.74 -1.85 -10.71
C ARG A 104 -6.81 -0.89 -9.98
N PHE A 105 -5.53 -1.23 -9.85
CA PHE A 105 -4.52 -0.36 -9.24
C PHE A 105 -4.43 0.98 -9.99
N ASN A 106 -4.34 0.95 -11.32
CA ASN A 106 -4.24 2.15 -12.16
C ASN A 106 -5.52 3.00 -12.19
N SER A 107 -6.66 2.49 -11.71
CA SER A 107 -7.90 3.27 -11.55
C SER A 107 -7.84 4.29 -10.40
N PHE A 108 -6.78 4.28 -9.58
CA PHE A 108 -6.56 5.23 -8.48
C PHE A 108 -5.45 6.25 -8.80
N ASP A 109 -5.51 7.42 -8.18
CA ASP A 109 -4.39 8.36 -8.12
C ASP A 109 -3.40 7.86 -7.07
N ASN A 110 -2.29 7.25 -7.50
CA ASN A 110 -1.38 6.54 -6.62
C ASN A 110 -0.08 7.33 -6.39
N LEU A 111 0.33 7.44 -5.13
CA LEU A 111 1.66 7.86 -4.71
C LEU A 111 2.37 6.68 -4.03
N ASN A 112 3.44 6.19 -4.66
CA ASN A 112 4.09 4.94 -4.26
C ASN A 112 5.43 5.17 -3.56
N PHE A 113 5.59 4.60 -2.37
CA PHE A 113 6.80 4.62 -1.57
C PHE A 113 7.31 3.20 -1.34
N PHE A 114 8.45 2.86 -1.95
CA PHE A 114 9.14 1.61 -1.69
C PHE A 114 10.10 1.77 -0.53
N ILE A 115 9.88 1.01 0.54
CA ILE A 115 10.73 1.03 1.72
C ILE A 115 11.89 0.05 1.49
N LYS A 116 13.08 0.62 1.28
CA LYS A 116 14.33 -0.13 1.21
C LYS A 116 14.61 -0.78 2.56
N ARG A 117 14.69 -2.12 2.55
CA ARG A 117 15.03 -2.96 3.71
C ARG A 117 16.40 -2.59 4.30
N SER A 118 16.49 -2.54 5.63
CA SER A 118 17.75 -2.49 6.38
C SER A 118 18.35 -3.89 6.53
N ASN A 119 19.67 -3.99 6.70
CA ASN A 119 20.32 -5.28 6.92
C ASN A 119 19.96 -5.90 8.28
N ASP A 120 19.44 -5.11 9.23
CA ASP A 120 18.94 -5.57 10.53
C ASP A 120 17.54 -6.17 10.35
N TYR A 121 17.45 -7.49 10.24
CA TYR A 121 16.17 -8.22 10.08
C TYR A 121 15.85 -9.02 11.33
N ASP A 122 14.80 -8.60 12.03
CA ASP A 122 14.22 -9.37 13.13
C ASP A 122 13.34 -10.49 12.59
N GLN A 123 13.71 -11.74 12.88
CA GLN A 123 13.06 -12.95 12.34
C GLN A 123 11.82 -13.38 13.13
N GLU A 124 11.64 -12.94 14.38
CA GLU A 124 10.77 -13.63 15.34
C GLU A 124 9.24 -13.49 15.11
N GLU A 125 8.77 -12.58 14.25
CA GLU A 125 7.33 -12.31 14.08
C GLU A 125 6.76 -12.59 12.67
N ARG A 126 7.41 -13.41 11.83
CA ARG A 126 7.05 -13.45 10.38
C ARG A 126 6.98 -14.86 9.78
N PHE A 127 5.95 -15.08 8.95
CA PHE A 127 5.78 -16.28 8.12
C PHE A 127 6.88 -16.50 7.08
N HIS A 128 7.53 -15.43 6.64
CA HIS A 128 8.48 -15.46 5.53
C HIS A 128 9.93 -15.38 6.00
N SER A 129 10.77 -16.23 5.41
CA SER A 129 12.22 -16.15 5.60
C SER A 129 12.78 -14.82 5.06
N PHE A 130 13.95 -14.40 5.53
CA PHE A 130 14.62 -13.19 5.04
C PHE A 130 14.86 -13.23 3.52
N SER A 131 15.27 -14.39 3.00
CA SER A 131 15.53 -14.59 1.57
C SER A 131 14.25 -14.47 0.74
N GLU A 132 13.13 -14.96 1.24
CA GLU A 132 11.82 -14.80 0.61
C GLU A 132 11.36 -13.34 0.61
N ALA A 133 11.57 -12.64 1.73
CA ALA A 133 11.26 -11.22 1.83
C ALA A 133 12.09 -10.38 0.82
N GLN A 134 13.35 -10.73 0.59
CA GLN A 134 14.21 -10.12 -0.45
C GLN A 134 13.77 -10.46 -1.88
N ARG A 135 13.27 -11.69 -2.11
CA ARG A 135 12.68 -12.07 -3.40
C ARG A 135 11.45 -11.23 -3.71
N ILE A 136 10.58 -11.02 -2.71
CA ILE A 136 9.41 -10.15 -2.84
C ILE A 136 9.84 -8.71 -3.14
N ASP A 137 10.82 -8.17 -2.43
CA ASP A 137 11.38 -6.83 -2.71
C ASP A 137 11.79 -6.69 -4.18
N SER A 138 12.54 -7.67 -4.68
CA SER A 138 13.02 -7.70 -6.08
C SER A 138 11.88 -7.84 -7.08
N ALA A 139 10.86 -8.66 -6.77
CA ALA A 139 9.72 -8.88 -7.63
C ALA A 139 8.82 -7.63 -7.74
N ILE A 140 8.63 -6.88 -6.65
CA ILE A 140 7.94 -5.58 -6.66
C ILE A 140 8.62 -4.64 -7.65
N LEU A 141 9.95 -4.47 -7.54
CA LEU A 141 10.71 -3.58 -8.42
C LEU A 141 10.60 -4.00 -9.89
N LYS A 142 10.62 -5.31 -10.17
CA LYS A 142 10.41 -5.85 -11.52
C LYS A 142 9.03 -5.53 -12.07
N VAL A 143 7.96 -5.71 -11.28
CA VAL A 143 6.59 -5.38 -11.68
C VAL A 143 6.45 -3.88 -11.98
N PHE A 144 6.99 -3.01 -11.13
CA PHE A 144 6.95 -1.56 -11.36
C PHE A 144 7.70 -1.16 -12.63
N LYS A 145 8.90 -1.71 -12.85
CA LYS A 145 9.70 -1.44 -14.05
C LYS A 145 9.01 -1.96 -15.32
N LYS A 146 8.49 -3.19 -15.31
CA LYS A 146 7.81 -3.82 -16.46
C LYS A 146 6.59 -3.02 -16.89
N ASN A 147 5.81 -2.54 -15.93
CA ASN A 147 4.54 -1.83 -16.18
C ASN A 147 4.69 -0.30 -16.24
N ARG A 148 5.92 0.23 -16.16
CA ARG A 148 6.23 1.68 -16.19
C ARG A 148 5.42 2.50 -15.17
N ILE A 149 5.21 1.93 -13.98
CA ILE A 149 4.40 2.56 -12.92
C ILE A 149 5.19 3.73 -12.31
N SER A 150 4.60 4.92 -12.34
CA SER A 150 5.12 6.15 -11.70
C SER A 150 3.96 6.96 -11.10
N PRO A 151 4.19 7.82 -10.09
CA PRO A 151 5.44 8.07 -9.38
C PRO A 151 5.87 6.89 -8.48
N PHE A 152 7.17 6.75 -8.25
CA PHE A 152 7.76 5.71 -7.40
C PHE A 152 8.97 6.30 -6.67
N LYS A 153 8.90 6.39 -5.33
CA LYS A 153 9.98 6.93 -4.50
C LYS A 153 10.56 5.82 -3.63
N ILE A 154 11.89 5.76 -3.55
CA ILE A 154 12.59 4.87 -2.63
C ILE A 154 12.86 5.63 -1.33
N ILE A 155 12.45 5.06 -0.20
CA ILE A 155 12.64 5.60 1.14
C ILE A 155 13.25 4.54 2.07
N HIS A 156 13.69 4.96 3.24
CA HIS A 156 14.13 4.06 4.32
C HIS A 156 13.09 4.03 5.44
N ARG A 157 13.14 3.02 6.32
CA ARG A 157 12.22 2.89 7.46
C ARG A 157 12.28 4.09 8.42
N ASN A 158 13.43 4.74 8.52
CA ASN A 158 13.66 5.93 9.36
C ASN A 158 13.46 7.25 8.61
N HIS A 159 12.88 7.23 7.41
CA HIS A 159 12.61 8.45 6.67
C HIS A 159 11.64 9.34 7.47
N PRO A 160 11.92 10.65 7.64
CA PRO A 160 11.07 11.53 8.43
C PRO A 160 9.63 11.51 7.91
N ILE A 161 8.68 11.20 8.78
CA ILE A 161 7.30 11.00 8.38
C ILE A 161 6.63 12.32 8.01
N GLU A 162 7.07 13.41 8.62
CA GLU A 162 6.67 14.79 8.33
C GLU A 162 7.04 15.15 6.89
N ALA A 163 8.21 14.73 6.41
CA ALA A 163 8.62 14.95 5.03
C ALA A 163 7.70 14.22 4.04
N ILE A 164 7.27 12.99 4.36
CA ILE A 164 6.28 12.25 3.57
C ILE A 164 4.92 12.95 3.61
N ALA A 165 4.49 13.42 4.78
CA ALA A 165 3.23 14.15 4.94
C ALA A 165 3.23 15.44 4.09
N HIS A 166 4.34 16.18 4.05
CA HIS A 166 4.50 17.33 3.16
C HIS A 166 4.39 16.93 1.67
N MET A 167 5.08 15.87 1.24
CA MET A 167 4.97 15.37 -0.13
C MET A 167 3.53 14.99 -0.51
N VAL A 168 2.78 14.38 0.41
CA VAL A 168 1.36 14.05 0.24
C VAL A 168 0.52 15.33 0.14
N CYS A 169 0.78 16.30 1.01
CA CYS A 169 0.11 17.60 0.98
C CYS A 169 0.40 18.40 -0.28
N ASP A 170 1.51 18.15 -0.98
CA ASP A 170 1.87 18.86 -2.21
C ASP A 170 1.37 18.14 -3.48
N TRP A 171 0.77 16.96 -3.37
CA TRP A 171 0.40 16.11 -4.51
C TRP A 171 -0.94 16.48 -5.22
N PRO A 172 -1.00 16.54 -6.57
CA PRO A 172 0.07 16.86 -7.52
C PRO A 172 0.27 18.37 -7.71
N GLN A 173 -0.62 19.20 -7.14
CA GLN A 173 -0.57 20.68 -7.12
C GLN A 173 -0.94 21.27 -5.74
N GLY A 174 -0.84 20.46 -4.67
CA GLY A 174 -1.16 20.87 -3.30
C GLY A 174 -2.61 20.61 -2.86
N TYR A 175 -2.77 19.89 -1.75
CA TYR A 175 -4.01 19.72 -0.99
C TYR A 175 -4.66 21.06 -0.64
N ARG A 176 -3.85 22.06 -0.25
CA ARG A 176 -4.32 23.40 0.13
C ARG A 176 -5.04 24.14 -1.00
N ASN A 177 -4.78 23.76 -2.25
CA ASN A 177 -5.38 24.37 -3.43
C ASN A 177 -6.64 23.64 -3.90
N ARG A 178 -7.02 22.51 -3.27
CA ARG A 178 -8.24 21.78 -3.61
C ARG A 178 -9.44 22.42 -2.89
N PRO A 179 -10.59 22.61 -3.57
CA PRO A 179 -11.80 23.11 -2.91
C PRO A 179 -12.20 22.17 -1.78
N LYS A 180 -12.30 22.71 -0.55
CA LYS A 180 -12.73 21.95 0.64
C LYS A 180 -14.10 21.36 0.38
N ARG A 181 -14.25 20.06 0.58
CA ARG A 181 -15.55 19.38 0.48
C ARG A 181 -16.49 19.93 1.54
N LYS A 182 -17.65 20.47 1.11
CA LYS A 182 -18.77 20.67 2.03
C LYS A 182 -19.15 19.29 2.56
N LYS A 183 -19.12 19.08 3.87
CA LYS A 183 -19.72 17.90 4.50
C LYS A 183 -21.16 17.86 4.00
N GLN A 184 -21.50 16.85 3.20
CA GLN A 184 -22.91 16.53 2.96
C GLN A 184 -23.43 16.05 4.31
N ALA A 185 -24.37 16.81 4.86
CA ALA A 185 -25.11 16.49 6.07
C ALA A 185 -26.01 15.28 5.82
#